data_AF-A0A440ZFE5-F1
#
_entry.id   AF-A0A440ZFE5-F1
#
_cell.length_a   1.000
_cell.length_b   1.000
_cell.length_c   1.000
_cell.angle_alpha   90.00
_cell.angle_beta   90.00
_cell.angle_gamma   90.00
#
_symmetry.space_group_name_H-M   'P 1'
#
loop_
_entity.id
_entity.type
_entity.pdbx_description
1 polymer ?
#
loop_
_entity_poly.entity_id
_entity_poly.type
_entity_poly.pdbx_seq_one_letter_code
_entity_poly.pdbx_strand_id
1 'polypeptide(L)'
;MSKHDVLEQTSNGKDGGKPDKPKAYTFFVGREKFETDQPVLTGLQIKAKVPDWDPSHDLVLEGHGDDPDRVIRDDEEVSLEKVHGPLRFSAVPKANFG
;
A
#
# COMPACT_ATOMS: atom_id res chain seq x y z
N MET A 1 -58.46 4.69 8.27
CA MET A 1 -57.37 5.39 7.57
C MET A 1 -56.53 4.34 6.84
N SER A 2 -56.27 4.56 5.53
CA SER A 2 -55.26 3.96 4.61
C SER A 2 -55.00 2.44 4.66
N LYS A 3 -55.25 1.56 3.68
CA LYS A 3 -55.10 1.51 2.19
C LYS A 3 -53.63 1.52 1.69
N HIS A 4 -53.24 0.38 1.06
CA HIS A 4 -52.22 0.22 -0.01
C HIS A 4 -50.72 0.31 0.41
N ASP A 5 -49.73 -0.47 -0.03
CA ASP A 5 -49.56 -1.41 -1.16
C ASP A 5 -48.47 -2.48 -0.91
N VAL A 6 -48.61 -3.56 -1.68
CA VAL A 6 -47.62 -4.57 -2.08
C VAL A 6 -46.40 -3.95 -2.77
N LEU A 7 -45.20 -4.49 -2.52
CA LEU A 7 -44.27 -4.83 -3.60
C LEU A 7 -43.29 -5.95 -3.20
N GLU A 8 -43.59 -7.14 -3.71
CA GLU A 8 -42.59 -8.11 -4.09
C GLU A 8 -41.70 -7.46 -5.17
N GLN A 9 -40.39 -7.40 -4.94
CA GLN A 9 -39.43 -7.30 -6.04
C GLN A 9 -38.36 -8.37 -5.84
N THR A 10 -38.64 -9.49 -6.50
CA THR A 10 -37.64 -10.28 -7.18
C THR A 10 -36.62 -9.36 -7.86
N SER A 11 -35.34 -9.61 -7.60
CA SER A 11 -34.30 -9.31 -8.57
C SER A 11 -33.38 -10.52 -8.63
N ASN A 12 -33.78 -11.42 -9.52
CA ASN A 12 -32.93 -12.43 -10.13
C ASN A 12 -31.77 -11.71 -10.83
N GLY A 13 -30.72 -11.40 -10.08
CA GLY A 13 -29.41 -11.01 -10.59
C GLY A 13 -28.53 -12.25 -10.70
N LYS A 14 -28.65 -12.97 -11.81
CA LYS A 14 -27.57 -13.85 -12.30
C LYS A 14 -26.37 -12.97 -12.61
N ASP A 15 -25.46 -12.81 -11.66
CA ASP A 15 -24.06 -12.61 -11.98
C ASP A 15 -23.25 -13.41 -10.96
N GLY A 16 -22.55 -14.44 -11.46
CA GLY A 16 -21.63 -15.23 -10.66
C GLY A 16 -20.45 -14.36 -10.28
N GLY A 17 -20.64 -13.52 -9.24
CA GLY A 17 -19.58 -12.73 -8.64
C GLY A 17 -18.53 -13.69 -8.11
N LYS A 18 -17.45 -13.86 -8.88
CA LYS A 18 -16.22 -14.46 -8.37
C LYS A 18 -15.90 -13.72 -7.06
N PRO A 19 -15.58 -14.43 -5.96
CA PRO A 19 -15.17 -13.75 -4.74
C PRO A 19 -14.06 -12.77 -5.09
N ASP A 20 -14.24 -11.50 -4.72
CA ASP A 20 -13.24 -10.45 -4.93
C ASP A 20 -11.94 -10.98 -4.35
N LYS A 21 -10.96 -11.29 -5.21
CA LYS A 21 -9.69 -11.81 -4.73
C LYS A 21 -9.09 -10.73 -3.85
N PRO A 22 -8.57 -11.05 -2.64
CA PRO A 22 -7.96 -10.04 -1.79
C PRO A 22 -6.92 -9.27 -2.61
N LYS A 23 -7.10 -7.94 -2.70
CA LYS A 23 -6.23 -7.07 -3.48
C LYS A 23 -4.83 -7.09 -2.85
N ALA A 24 -3.88 -7.68 -3.56
CA ALA A 24 -2.48 -7.66 -3.16
C ALA A 24 -1.82 -6.36 -3.63
N TYR A 25 -1.31 -5.61 -2.67
CA TYR A 25 -0.48 -4.43 -2.87
C TYR A 25 0.99 -4.85 -2.95
N THR A 26 1.74 -4.16 -3.81
CA THR A 26 3.12 -4.52 -4.13
C THR A 26 4.01 -3.30 -4.02
N PHE A 27 5.18 -3.44 -3.42
CA PHE A 27 6.21 -2.42 -3.37
C PHE A 27 7.60 -3.07 -3.49
N PHE A 28 8.64 -2.26 -3.68
CA PHE A 28 10.02 -2.73 -3.75
C PHE A 28 10.88 -2.06 -2.68
N VAL A 29 11.82 -2.80 -2.10
CA VAL A 29 12.95 -2.23 -1.36
C VAL A 29 14.24 -2.66 -2.07
N GLY A 30 14.95 -1.71 -2.66
CA GLY A 30 16.03 -1.95 -3.60
C GLY A 30 15.55 -2.77 -4.82
N ARG A 31 16.00 -4.02 -4.91
CA ARG A 31 15.61 -4.96 -5.98
C ARG A 31 14.57 -5.98 -5.56
N GLU A 32 14.29 -6.09 -4.26
CA GLU A 32 13.39 -7.10 -3.72
C GLU A 32 11.95 -6.61 -3.76
N LYS A 33 11.04 -7.50 -4.17
CA LYS A 33 9.60 -7.24 -4.25
C LYS A 33 8.92 -7.77 -3.00
N PHE A 34 8.07 -6.96 -2.40
CA PHE A 34 7.24 -7.34 -1.26
C PHE A 34 5.76 -7.19 -1.57
N GLU A 35 4.94 -7.97 -0.88
CA GLU A 35 3.48 -7.97 -1.04
C GLU A 35 2.78 -7.80 0.31
N THR A 36 1.58 -7.23 0.28
CA THR A 36 0.75 -7.00 1.46
C THR A 36 -0.73 -6.89 1.05
N ASP A 37 -1.63 -7.24 1.95
CA ASP A 37 -3.07 -7.00 1.78
C ASP A 37 -3.51 -5.60 2.25
N GLN A 38 -2.62 -4.88 2.95
CA GLN A 38 -2.90 -3.54 3.45
C GLN A 38 -2.58 -2.44 2.42
N PRO A 39 -3.51 -1.51 2.13
CA PRO A 39 -3.31 -0.42 1.18
C PRO A 39 -2.35 0.66 1.69
N VAL A 40 -2.20 0.78 3.00
CA VAL A 40 -1.38 1.80 3.66
C VAL A 40 -0.47 1.09 4.65
N LEU A 41 0.79 1.46 4.67
CA LEU A 41 1.77 1.00 5.67
C LEU A 41 2.53 2.20 6.23
N THR A 42 2.89 2.11 7.49
CA THR A 42 3.89 3.01 8.10
C THR A 42 5.30 2.66 7.62
N GLY A 43 6.24 3.61 7.70
CA GLY A 43 7.65 3.34 7.41
C GLY A 43 8.20 2.18 8.23
N LEU A 44 7.83 2.07 9.50
CA LEU A 44 8.23 0.95 10.36
C LEU A 44 7.70 -0.40 9.86
N GLN A 45 6.44 -0.46 9.41
CA GLN A 45 5.86 -1.68 8.85
C GLN A 45 6.52 -2.10 7.53
N ILE A 46 6.94 -1.13 6.70
CA ILE A 46 7.71 -1.42 5.48
C ILE A 46 9.07 -2.02 5.85
N LYS A 47 9.81 -1.40 6.79
CA LYS A 47 11.10 -1.92 7.28
C LYS A 47 10.96 -3.33 7.85
N ALA A 48 9.92 -3.60 8.62
CA ALA A 48 9.64 -4.91 9.22
C ALA A 48 9.37 -6.02 8.19
N LYS A 49 9.06 -5.68 6.93
CA LYS A 49 8.92 -6.66 5.85
C LYS A 49 10.27 -7.11 5.28
N VAL A 50 11.32 -6.31 5.45
CA VAL A 50 12.65 -6.56 4.89
C VAL A 50 13.43 -7.47 5.86
N PRO A 51 13.91 -8.64 5.41
CA PRO A 51 14.74 -9.50 6.25
C PRO A 51 16.04 -8.78 6.64
N ASP A 52 16.46 -8.95 7.89
CA ASP A 52 17.72 -8.41 8.42
C ASP A 52 17.90 -6.89 8.20
N TRP A 53 16.81 -6.11 8.31
CA TRP A 53 16.86 -4.65 8.18
C TRP A 53 17.94 -4.02 9.08
N ASP A 54 18.84 -3.22 8.48
CA ASP A 54 19.88 -2.49 9.21
C ASP A 54 19.28 -1.25 9.90
N PRO A 55 19.25 -1.20 11.25
CA PRO A 55 18.67 -0.06 11.98
C PRO A 55 19.46 1.25 11.79
N SER A 56 20.69 1.20 11.26
CA SER A 56 21.47 2.37 10.89
C SER A 56 21.09 2.98 9.54
N HIS A 57 20.18 2.33 8.80
CA HIS A 57 19.67 2.84 7.53
C HIS A 57 18.33 3.58 7.67
N ASP A 58 18.13 4.60 6.82
CA ASP A 58 16.86 5.23 6.56
C ASP A 58 16.13 4.54 5.41
N LEU A 59 14.80 4.53 5.49
CA LEU A 59 13.93 4.15 4.39
C LEU A 59 13.67 5.38 3.53
N VAL A 60 14.09 5.35 2.27
CA VAL A 60 13.89 6.45 1.32
C VAL A 60 12.92 6.01 0.24
N LEU A 61 11.86 6.78 0.01
CA LEU A 61 10.98 6.62 -1.14
C LEU A 61 11.61 7.29 -2.35
N GLU A 62 11.77 6.52 -3.43
CA GLU A 62 12.23 7.04 -4.73
C GLU A 62 11.15 7.96 -5.30
N GLY A 63 11.56 9.17 -5.70
CA GLY A 63 10.68 10.10 -6.40
C GLY A 63 10.28 9.59 -7.78
N HIS A 64 9.13 10.05 -8.29
CA HIS A 64 8.66 9.68 -9.63
C HIS A 64 8.66 10.91 -10.56
N GLY A 65 9.35 10.80 -11.70
CA GLY A 65 9.47 11.92 -12.64
C GLY A 65 10.39 13.01 -12.08
N ASP A 66 9.82 14.18 -11.79
CA ASP A 66 10.53 15.34 -11.24
C ASP A 66 10.46 15.42 -9.70
N ASP A 67 9.71 14.53 -9.05
CA ASP A 67 9.65 14.46 -7.59
C ASP A 67 11.01 14.00 -7.03
N PRO A 68 11.52 14.65 -5.97
CA PRO A 68 12.76 14.21 -5.32
C PRO A 68 12.53 12.98 -4.44
N ASP A 69 13.62 12.25 -4.19
CA ASP A 69 13.65 11.21 -3.17
C ASP A 69 13.39 11.79 -1.78
N ARG A 70 12.67 11.03 -0.94
CA ARG A 70 12.33 11.49 0.42
C ARG A 70 12.49 10.40 1.47
N VAL A 71 13.03 10.76 2.62
CA VAL A 71 13.08 9.87 3.80
C VAL A 71 11.67 9.68 4.35
N ILE A 72 11.31 8.43 4.62
CA ILE A 72 10.06 8.01 5.25
C ILE A 72 10.34 7.70 6.72
N ARG A 73 9.63 8.38 7.63
CA ARG A 73 9.74 8.14 9.06
C ARG A 73 9.00 6.88 9.50
N ASP A 74 9.34 6.37 10.67
CA ASP A 74 8.75 5.13 11.21
C ASP A 74 7.24 5.22 11.39
N ASP A 75 6.73 6.37 11.83
CA ASP A 75 5.31 6.65 12.04
C ASP A 75 4.58 7.17 10.79
N GLU A 76 5.31 7.44 9.71
CA GLU A 76 4.74 8.06 8.52
C GLU A 76 3.97 7.03 7.67
N GLU A 77 2.71 7.33 7.41
CA GLU A 77 1.84 6.51 6.56
C GLU A 77 2.11 6.72 5.07
N VAL A 78 2.21 5.62 4.33
CA VAL A 78 2.43 5.60 2.88
C VAL A 78 1.35 4.75 2.21
N SER A 79 0.66 5.35 1.23
CA SER A 79 -0.32 4.64 0.40
C SER A 79 0.37 3.86 -0.71
N LEU A 80 0.05 2.56 -0.83
CA LEU A 80 0.55 1.64 -1.85
C LEU A 80 -0.37 1.55 -3.09
N GLU A 81 -1.37 2.43 -3.19
CA GLU A 81 -2.22 2.54 -4.37
C GLU A 81 -1.38 2.93 -5.60
N LYS A 82 -1.59 2.22 -6.72
CA LYS A 82 -0.75 2.32 -7.92
C LYS A 82 -1.20 3.49 -8.79
N VAL A 83 -0.79 4.72 -8.44
CA VAL A 83 -1.01 5.89 -9.31
C VAL A 83 -0.06 5.86 -10.51
N HIS A 84 1.23 5.55 -10.28
CA HIS A 84 2.27 5.48 -11.32
C HIS A 84 3.04 4.13 -11.35
N GLY A 85 2.47 3.10 -10.72
CA GLY A 85 3.11 1.80 -10.53
C GLY A 85 3.43 1.51 -9.06
N PRO A 86 4.10 0.38 -8.76
CA PRO A 86 4.53 0.05 -7.40
C PRO A 86 5.52 1.08 -6.86
N LEU A 87 5.36 1.48 -5.60
CA LEU A 87 6.35 2.31 -4.92
C LEU A 87 7.68 1.56 -4.80
N ARG A 88 8.77 2.33 -4.90
CA ARG A 88 10.14 1.84 -4.78
C ARG A 88 10.82 2.58 -3.64
N PHE A 89 11.38 1.81 -2.73
CA PHE A 89 12.13 2.33 -1.60
C PHE A 89 13.58 1.87 -1.69
N SER A 90 14.47 2.60 -1.04
CA SER A 90 15.87 2.24 -0.85
C SER A 90 16.23 2.30 0.64
N ALA A 91 17.12 1.41 1.07
CA ALA A 91 17.75 1.46 2.38
C ALA A 91 19.09 2.20 2.23
N VAL A 92 19.20 3.39 2.82
CA VAL A 92 20.40 4.22 2.71
C VAL A 92 21.01 4.45 4.10
N PRO A 93 22.34 4.48 4.26
CA PRO A 93 22.95 4.86 5.53
C PRO A 93 22.43 6.20 6.03
N LYS A 94 22.10 6.28 7.32
CA LYS A 94 21.74 7.56 7.96
C LYS A 94 22.85 8.57 7.73
N ALA A 95 22.49 9.70 7.13
CA ALA A 95 23.42 10.80 6.97
C ALA A 95 23.62 11.48 8.34
N ASN A 96 24.72 11.17 9.02
CA ASN A 96 25.21 11.99 10.12
C ASN A 96 25.93 13.20 9.49
N PHE A 97 25.19 14.26 9.15
CA PHE A 97 25.83 15.55 8.93
C PHE A 97 26.31 16.03 10.31
N GLY A 98 27.61 15.86 10.56
CA GLY A 98 28.29 16.25 11.81
C GLY A 98 28.51 17.75 11.93
#